data_AF-X5S8T1-F1
#
_entry.id   AF-X5S8T1-F1
#
_cell.length_a   1.000
_cell.length_b   1.000
_cell.length_c   1.000
_cell.angle_alpha   90.00
_cell.angle_beta   90.00
_cell.angle_gamma   90.00
#
_symmetry.space_group_name_H-M   'P 1'
#
loop_
_entity.id
_entity.type
_entity.pdbx_description
1 polymer ?
#
loop_
_entity_poly.entity_id
_entity_poly.type
_entity_poly.pdbx_seq_one_letter_code
_entity_poly.pdbx_strand_id
1 'polypeptide(L)'
;MKVQTRRASAKVPHEADTLSFMHRKMPAGSGICYWNVESSGHFGKDCDKGHELAREYLDYIGRHPTNGATTLLGCIVNDMVRLRQEERLPSRNHLTGVEIGFLGEVNRYAMATMVAVVKTKGNPEGGVA
;
A
#
# COMPACT_ATOMS: atom_id res chain seq x y z
N MET A 1 7.82 -36.66 -30.50
CA MET A 1 7.55 -36.11 -29.15
C MET A 1 7.80 -34.62 -29.17
N LYS A 2 6.77 -33.78 -28.93
CA LYS A 2 6.96 -32.32 -28.77
C LYS A 2 7.26 -32.06 -27.30
N VAL A 3 8.50 -31.68 -26.99
CA VAL A 3 8.89 -31.23 -25.65
C VAL A 3 8.23 -29.87 -25.43
N GLN A 4 7.19 -29.86 -24.60
CA GLN A 4 6.51 -28.64 -24.20
C GLN A 4 7.33 -28.02 -23.06
N THR A 5 8.21 -27.09 -23.41
CA THR A 5 9.02 -26.36 -22.43
C THR A 5 8.07 -25.57 -21.53
N ARG A 6 7.95 -25.95 -20.26
CA ARG A 6 7.23 -25.17 -19.25
C ARG A 6 7.89 -23.79 -19.19
N ARG A 7 7.16 -22.75 -19.59
CA ARG A 7 7.56 -21.36 -19.34
C ARG A 7 7.75 -21.22 -17.83
N ALA A 8 8.96 -20.89 -17.39
CA ALA A 8 9.19 -20.54 -16.00
C ALA A 8 8.22 -19.42 -15.62
N SER A 9 7.46 -19.60 -14.54
CA SER A 9 6.59 -18.54 -14.01
C SER A 9 7.46 -17.32 -13.73
N ALA A 10 7.13 -16.18 -14.35
CA ALA A 10 7.85 -14.94 -14.09
C ALA A 10 7.77 -14.64 -12.59
N LYS A 11 8.91 -14.53 -11.92
CA LYS A 11 8.98 -14.25 -10.49
C LYS A 11 8.37 -12.86 -10.26
N VAL A 12 7.35 -12.78 -9.40
CA VAL A 12 6.76 -11.50 -8.99
C VAL A 12 7.88 -10.61 -8.43
N PRO A 13 8.05 -9.37 -8.92
CA PRO A 13 9.00 -8.42 -8.35
C PRO A 13 8.72 -8.23 -6.86
N HIS A 14 9.77 -8.11 -6.05
CA HIS A 14 9.59 -7.92 -4.62
C HIS A 14 9.26 -6.45 -4.33
N GLU A 15 8.35 -6.20 -3.39
CA GLU A 15 7.81 -4.86 -3.09
C GLU A 15 8.91 -3.86 -2.70
N ALA A 16 9.90 -4.31 -1.91
CA ALA A 16 11.04 -3.49 -1.50
C ALA A 16 12.00 -3.10 -2.65
N ASP A 17 11.86 -3.72 -3.82
CA ASP A 17 12.63 -3.36 -5.02
C ASP A 17 11.76 -2.61 -6.06
N THR A 18 10.46 -2.42 -5.76
CA THR A 18 9.47 -1.87 -6.69
C THR A 18 8.84 -0.57 -6.18
N LEU A 19 8.49 -0.51 -4.91
CA LEU A 19 7.86 0.66 -4.28
C LEU A 19 8.94 1.68 -3.88
N SER A 20 8.83 2.92 -4.37
CA SER A 20 9.86 3.95 -4.26
C SER A 20 10.19 4.36 -2.82
N PHE A 21 9.25 4.10 -1.91
CA PHE A 21 9.35 4.43 -0.49
C PHE A 21 9.80 3.23 0.37
N MET A 22 10.17 2.11 -0.25
CA MET A 22 10.65 0.92 0.43
C MET A 22 12.06 0.58 -0.03
N HIS A 23 12.82 -0.08 0.85
CA HIS A 23 14.08 -0.68 0.46
C HIS A 23 14.45 -1.84 1.39
N ARG A 24 15.31 -2.74 0.91
CA ARG A 24 15.92 -3.77 1.75
C ARG A 24 16.86 -3.10 2.76
N LYS A 25 16.83 -3.58 4.00
CA LYS A 25 17.81 -3.17 5.02
C LYS A 25 19.14 -3.84 4.72
N MET A 26 20.22 -3.16 5.10
CA MET A 26 21.58 -3.67 5.01
C MET A 26 22.07 -4.10 6.40
N PRO A 27 22.88 -5.18 6.49
CA PRO A 27 23.29 -6.08 5.42
C PRO A 27 22.13 -6.93 4.84
N ALA A 28 22.35 -7.59 3.71
CA ALA A 28 21.35 -8.45 3.10
C ALA A 28 20.84 -9.50 4.11
N GLY A 29 19.52 -9.66 4.21
CA GLY A 29 18.88 -10.53 5.20
C GLY A 29 18.37 -9.80 6.46
N SER A 30 18.70 -8.51 6.65
CA SER A 30 18.26 -7.72 7.81
C SER A 30 16.80 -7.22 7.74
N GLY A 31 16.00 -7.75 6.82
CA GLY A 31 14.60 -7.38 6.62
C GLY A 31 14.43 -6.16 5.71
N ILE A 32 13.29 -5.50 5.87
CA ILE A 32 12.79 -4.46 4.96
C ILE A 32 12.53 -3.17 5.75
N CYS A 33 12.85 -2.03 5.13
CA CYS A 33 12.36 -0.71 5.49
C CYS A 33 11.09 -0.48 4.67
N TYR A 34 9.95 -0.50 5.34
CA TYR A 34 8.63 -0.42 4.69
C TYR A 34 8.15 1.02 4.50
N TRP A 35 8.79 1.97 5.18
CA TRP A 35 8.50 3.39 5.03
C TRP A 35 9.79 4.20 5.11
N ASN A 36 10.26 4.69 3.97
CA ASN A 36 11.43 5.57 3.89
C ASN A 36 11.01 6.87 3.18
N VAL A 37 10.29 7.72 3.90
CA VAL A 37 9.75 8.97 3.37
C VAL A 37 9.99 10.11 4.35
N GLU A 38 10.48 11.23 3.85
CA GLU A 38 10.63 12.46 4.60
C GLU A 38 9.48 13.41 4.28
N SER A 39 8.91 14.03 5.32
CA SER A 39 7.90 15.08 5.16
C SER A 39 8.56 16.42 4.86
N SER A 40 7.96 17.21 3.99
CA SER A 40 8.40 18.59 3.73
C SER A 40 8.01 19.56 4.86
N GLY A 41 7.08 19.15 5.74
CA GLY A 41 6.51 20.00 6.80
C GLY A 41 5.38 20.91 6.30
N HIS A 42 5.10 20.91 4.99
CA HIS A 42 3.96 21.60 4.42
C HIS A 42 2.81 20.62 4.18
N PHE A 43 1.80 20.66 5.04
CA PHE A 43 0.71 19.68 5.08
C PHE A 43 0.08 19.34 3.72
N GLY A 44 -0.28 20.35 2.91
CA GLY A 44 -0.89 20.11 1.59
C GLY A 44 0.03 19.32 0.63
N LYS A 45 1.25 19.80 0.41
CA LYS A 45 2.29 19.10 -0.37
C LYS A 45 2.59 17.70 0.15
N ASP A 46 2.62 17.53 1.46
CA ASP A 46 2.83 16.24 2.09
C ASP A 46 1.66 15.29 1.80
N CYS A 47 0.41 15.77 1.87
CA CYS A 47 -0.77 14.98 1.47
C CYS A 47 -0.70 14.56 0.00
N ASP A 48 -0.34 15.48 -0.91
CA ASP A 48 -0.19 15.16 -2.33
C ASP A 48 0.85 14.06 -2.55
N LYS A 49 2.00 14.14 -1.86
CA LYS A 49 3.02 13.09 -1.89
C LYS A 49 2.48 11.77 -1.35
N GLY A 50 1.76 11.80 -0.24
CA GLY A 50 1.10 10.63 0.33
C GLY A 50 0.16 9.95 -0.66
N HIS A 51 -0.66 10.74 -1.38
CA HIS A 51 -1.57 10.25 -2.41
C HIS A 51 -0.84 9.57 -3.57
N GLU A 52 0.30 10.13 -4.02
CA GLU A 52 1.13 9.50 -5.05
C GLU A 52 1.66 8.14 -4.62
N LEU A 53 2.25 8.06 -3.43
CA LEU A 53 2.82 6.81 -2.90
C LEU A 53 1.75 5.74 -2.67
N ALA A 54 0.54 6.14 -2.26
CA ALA A 54 -0.57 5.22 -2.12
C ALA A 54 -1.05 4.68 -3.46
N ARG A 55 -1.10 5.50 -4.51
CA ARG A 55 -1.42 5.02 -5.87
C ARG A 55 -0.38 4.02 -6.37
N GLU A 56 0.90 4.28 -6.13
CA GLU A 56 1.97 3.33 -6.43
C GLU A 56 1.79 1.98 -5.70
N TYR A 57 1.49 2.03 -4.40
CA TYR A 57 1.17 0.85 -3.59
C TYR A 57 -0.05 0.08 -4.13
N LEU A 58 -1.16 0.78 -4.39
CA LEU A 58 -2.41 0.20 -4.88
C LEU A 58 -2.22 -0.46 -6.26
N ASP A 59 -1.43 0.17 -7.12
CA ASP A 59 -1.08 -0.35 -8.43
C ASP A 59 -0.23 -1.64 -8.32
N TYR A 60 0.76 -1.67 -7.42
CA TYR A 60 1.55 -2.87 -7.14
C TYR A 60 0.67 -4.04 -6.65
N ILE A 61 -0.14 -3.84 -5.60
CA ILE A 61 -0.97 -4.92 -5.06
C ILE A 61 -2.07 -5.36 -6.04
N GLY A 62 -2.54 -4.46 -6.90
CA GLY A 62 -3.51 -4.76 -7.95
C GLY A 62 -2.91 -5.65 -9.04
N ARG A 63 -1.65 -5.43 -9.43
CA ARG A 63 -0.94 -6.30 -10.39
C ARG A 63 -0.43 -7.60 -9.77
N HIS A 64 -0.22 -7.61 -8.46
CA HIS A 64 0.40 -8.72 -7.73
C HIS A 64 -0.40 -9.13 -6.48
N PRO A 65 -1.63 -9.66 -6.63
CA PRO A 65 -2.52 -10.00 -5.51
C PRO A 65 -2.06 -11.28 -4.80
N THR A 66 -0.96 -11.20 -4.07
CA THR A 66 -0.34 -12.31 -3.32
C THR A 66 -0.70 -12.26 -1.83
N ASN A 67 -0.51 -13.36 -1.11
CA ASN A 67 -0.64 -13.37 0.36
C ASN A 67 0.35 -12.42 1.06
N GLY A 68 1.47 -12.06 0.43
CA GLY A 68 2.35 -11.01 0.94
C GLY A 68 1.74 -9.62 0.79
N ALA A 69 1.06 -9.36 -0.33
CA ALA A 69 0.38 -8.09 -0.58
C ALA A 69 -0.77 -7.83 0.42
N THR A 70 -1.44 -8.87 0.93
CA THR A 70 -2.54 -8.72 1.91
C THR A 70 -2.06 -8.25 3.28
N THR A 71 -0.82 -8.54 3.67
CA THR A 71 -0.25 -8.10 4.97
C THR A 71 0.59 -6.83 4.85
N LEU A 72 0.99 -6.45 3.62
CA LEU A 72 1.92 -5.36 3.35
C LEU A 72 1.50 -4.01 3.93
N LEU A 73 0.20 -3.66 3.87
CA LEU A 73 -0.29 -2.40 4.44
C LEU A 73 0.00 -2.31 5.95
N GLY A 74 -0.19 -3.42 6.68
CA GLY A 74 0.11 -3.47 8.12
C GLY A 74 1.59 -3.25 8.41
N CYS A 75 2.49 -3.81 7.58
CA CYS A 75 3.93 -3.60 7.70
C CYS A 75 4.33 -2.14 7.46
N ILE A 76 3.76 -1.51 6.44
CA ILE A 76 3.99 -0.09 6.10
C ILE A 76 3.56 0.80 7.26
N VAL A 77 2.32 0.64 7.75
CA VAL A 77 1.78 1.46 8.85
C VAL A 77 2.57 1.27 10.14
N ASN A 78 2.99 0.05 10.44
CA ASN A 78 3.84 -0.21 11.59
C ASN A 78 5.18 0.56 11.50
N ASP A 79 5.77 0.66 10.30
CA ASP A 79 7.03 1.37 10.11
C ASP A 79 6.85 2.90 10.16
N MET A 80 5.75 3.43 9.59
CA MET A 80 5.35 4.85 9.75
C MET A 80 5.33 5.26 11.23
N VAL A 81 4.76 4.42 12.10
CA VAL A 81 4.65 4.70 13.53
C VAL A 81 5.99 4.51 14.24
N ARG A 82 6.75 3.46 13.89
CA ARG A 82 8.04 3.14 14.52
C ARG A 82 9.12 4.19 14.27
N LEU A 83 9.14 4.79 13.08
CA LEU A 83 10.17 5.76 12.71
C LEU A 83 10.00 7.12 13.40
N ARG A 84 8.84 7.38 14.00
CA ARG A 84 8.62 8.59 14.79
C ARG A 84 9.24 8.43 16.17
N GLN A 85 10.38 9.08 16.35
CA GLN A 85 11.11 9.14 17.63
C GLN A 85 10.72 10.37 18.47
N GLU A 86 9.90 11.25 17.92
CA GLU A 86 9.43 12.47 18.59
C GLU A 86 8.50 12.14 19.76
N GLU A 87 8.56 12.96 20.81
CA GLU A 87 7.65 12.85 21.93
C GLU A 87 6.19 13.04 21.49
N ARG A 88 5.33 12.13 21.96
CA ARG A 88 3.89 12.17 21.71
C ARG A 88 3.24 13.27 22.53
N LEU A 89 3.11 14.46 21.93
CA LEU A 89 2.41 15.58 22.57
C LEU A 89 0.90 15.49 22.33
N PRO A 90 0.04 15.69 23.35
CA PRO A 90 -1.42 15.54 23.25
C PRO A 90 -2.09 16.38 22.15
N SER A 91 -1.48 17.51 21.76
CA SER A 91 -2.01 18.45 20.77
C SER A 91 -1.31 18.39 19.41
N ARG A 92 -0.35 17.47 19.21
CA ARG A 92 0.37 17.34 17.93
C ARG A 92 -0.05 16.10 17.17
N ASN A 93 -0.19 16.27 15.86
CA ASN A 93 -0.44 15.16 14.95
C ASN A 93 0.75 14.20 14.95
N HIS A 94 0.48 12.93 15.24
CA HIS A 94 1.48 11.86 15.25
C HIS A 94 1.88 11.42 13.83
N LEU A 95 1.06 11.76 12.85
CA LEU A 95 1.26 11.53 11.43
C LEU A 95 1.48 12.89 10.75
N THR A 96 2.39 12.93 9.78
CA THR A 96 2.55 14.10 8.91
C THR A 96 1.45 14.11 7.84
N GLY A 97 1.45 15.12 6.98
CA GLY A 97 0.57 15.11 5.81
C GLY A 97 0.79 13.90 4.91
N VAL A 98 2.01 13.33 4.87
CA VAL A 98 2.35 12.21 3.98
C VAL A 98 1.60 10.95 4.39
N GLU A 99 1.68 10.56 5.66
CA GLU A 99 1.00 9.37 6.14
C GLU A 99 -0.52 9.54 6.09
N ILE A 100 -1.03 10.73 6.43
CA ILE A 100 -2.46 11.05 6.33
C ILE A 100 -2.95 10.96 4.88
N GLY A 101 -2.20 11.54 3.93
CA GLY A 101 -2.51 11.48 2.50
C GLY A 101 -2.49 10.04 1.98
N PHE A 102 -1.47 9.27 2.35
CA PHE A 102 -1.36 7.86 1.95
C PHE A 102 -2.56 7.04 2.42
N LEU A 103 -2.87 7.09 3.72
CA LEU A 103 -3.98 6.33 4.31
C LEU A 103 -5.34 6.78 3.76
N GLY A 104 -5.52 8.08 3.53
CA GLY A 104 -6.73 8.63 2.93
C GLY A 104 -6.97 8.11 1.51
N GLU A 105 -5.92 8.03 0.68
CA GLU A 105 -6.02 7.50 -0.68
C GLU A 105 -6.32 6.00 -0.69
N VAL A 106 -5.65 5.21 0.16
CA VAL A 106 -5.94 3.78 0.32
C VAL A 106 -7.40 3.57 0.73
N ASN A 107 -7.88 4.34 1.70
CA ASN A 107 -9.27 4.25 2.15
C ASN A 107 -10.27 4.63 1.04
N ARG A 108 -9.94 5.62 0.18
CA ARG A 108 -10.79 5.98 -0.97
C ARG A 108 -10.99 4.80 -1.92
N TYR A 109 -9.93 4.05 -2.23
CA TYR A 109 -10.03 2.86 -3.07
C TYR A 109 -10.75 1.70 -2.40
N ALA A 110 -10.54 1.50 -1.08
CA ALA A 110 -11.31 0.53 -0.30
C ALA A 110 -12.81 0.86 -0.32
N MET A 111 -13.18 2.13 -0.10
CA MET A 111 -14.56 2.60 -0.22
C MET A 111 -15.13 2.38 -1.62
N ALA A 112 -14.42 2.76 -2.67
CA ALA A 112 -14.89 2.59 -4.05
C ALA A 112 -15.16 1.11 -4.38
N THR A 113 -14.24 0.23 -3.96
CA THR A 113 -14.38 -1.23 -4.11
C THR A 113 -15.60 -1.75 -3.37
N MET A 114 -15.79 -1.34 -2.12
CA MET A 114 -16.94 -1.77 -1.31
C MET A 114 -18.27 -1.23 -1.83
N VAL A 115 -18.32 -0.01 -2.38
CA VAL A 115 -19.50 0.51 -3.07
C VAL A 115 -19.86 -0.38 -4.26
N ALA A 116 -18.87 -0.78 -5.07
CA ALA A 116 -19.11 -1.69 -6.19
C ALA A 116 -19.61 -3.06 -5.70
N VAL A 117 -18.99 -3.63 -4.66
CA VAL A 117 -19.41 -4.91 -4.06
C VAL A 117 -20.82 -4.85 -3.50
N VAL A 118 -21.19 -3.78 -2.79
CA VAL A 118 -22.55 -3.61 -2.23
C VAL A 118 -23.58 -3.49 -3.34
N LYS A 119 -23.28 -2.74 -4.40
CA LYS A 119 -24.18 -2.59 -5.56
C LYS A 119 -24.35 -3.89 -6.34
N THR A 120 -23.29 -4.69 -6.50
CA THR A 120 -23.37 -5.98 -7.22
C THR A 120 -24.01 -7.07 -6.39
N LYS A 121 -23.78 -7.11 -5.08
CA LYS A 121 -24.47 -8.04 -4.15
C LYS A 121 -25.91 -7.64 -3.86
N GLY A 122 -26.25 -6.35 -4.00
CA GLY A 122 -27.59 -5.80 -3.81
C GLY A 122 -28.56 -6.03 -4.97
N ASN A 123 -28.23 -6.89 -5.95
CA ASN A 123 -29.13 -7.26 -7.05
C ASN A 123 -29.63 -8.73 -6.94
N PRO A 124 -30.35 -9.14 -5.88
CA PRO A 124 -30.91 -10.49 -5.75
C PRO A 124 -32.20 -10.74 -6.55
N GLU A 125 -32.70 -9.80 -7.36
CA GLU A 125 -33.96 -10.01 -8.11
C GLU A 125 -33.79 -9.74 -9.62
N GLY A 126 -33.18 -10.72 -10.29
CA GLY A 126 -33.56 -11.01 -11.68
C GLY A 126 -34.95 -11.62 -11.66
N GLY A 127 -35.96 -10.75 -11.73
CA GLY A 127 -37.37 -11.11 -11.80
C GLY A 127 -37.65 -12.08 -12.95
N VAL A 128 -38.25 -13.21 -12.58
CA VAL A 128 -39.08 -13.98 -13.50
C VAL A 128 -40.45 -13.31 -13.49
N ALA A 129 -40.80 -12.66 -14.60
CA ALA A 129 -42.17 -12.44 -15.06
C ALA A 129 -42.14 -12.18 -16.57
#